data_AF-A0A0K2U778-F1
#
_entry.id   AF-A0A0K2U778-F1
#
_cell.length_a   1.000
_cell.length_b   1.000
_cell.length_c   1.000
_cell.angle_alpha   90.00
_cell.angle_beta   90.00
_cell.angle_gamma   90.00
#
_symmetry.space_group_name_H-M   'P 1'
#
loop_
_entity.id
_entity.type
_entity.pdbx_description
1 polymer ?
#
loop_
_entity_poly.entity_id
_entity_poly.type
_entity_poly.pdbx_seq_one_letter_code
_entity_poly.pdbx_strand_id
1 'polypeptide(L)'
;MKRGGHMESFIEQIDELEENEFIQEVKLKDNEEGFYLNIRGVLKTTSESTTLRIVCNSTKEVWAGFTYNDCIEKGPDLTNRVFEVLIRFRTDRVAFHGDISKMFHRIFVKDDSKYQSIVWRNGDERANLKTYEWTRLIFGDKPSPDLSQSTLRFIAEKYANEYPEARRVVFEDIYVDEIATSVESGEVGGIVK
;
A
#
# COMPACT_ATOMS: atom_id res chain seq x y z
N MET A 1 18.17 -26.85 -4.70
CA MET A 1 17.22 -25.74 -4.46
C MET A 1 16.29 -26.16 -3.32
N LYS A 2 16.49 -25.63 -2.10
CA LYS A 2 15.74 -26.02 -0.91
C LYS A 2 14.32 -25.45 -0.99
N ARG A 3 13.33 -26.28 -1.32
CA ARG A 3 11.91 -25.90 -1.44
C ARG A 3 11.20 -25.68 -0.08
N GLY A 4 11.86 -25.94 1.05
CA GLY A 4 11.21 -25.98 2.38
C GLY A 4 10.80 -24.62 2.97
N GLY A 5 11.66 -23.59 2.91
CA GLY A 5 11.43 -22.36 3.69
C GLY A 5 10.45 -21.35 3.07
N HIS A 6 10.11 -21.46 1.79
CA HIS A 6 9.28 -20.43 1.14
C HIS A 6 7.80 -20.51 1.52
N MET A 7 7.28 -21.72 1.78
CA MET A 7 5.91 -21.88 2.24
C MET A 7 5.76 -21.40 3.69
N GLU A 8 6.74 -21.71 4.55
CA GLU A 8 6.78 -21.24 5.94
C GLU A 8 6.77 -19.70 5.98
N SER A 9 7.65 -19.03 5.23
CA SER A 9 7.64 -17.56 5.16
C SER A 9 6.37 -16.98 4.55
N PHE A 10 5.66 -17.72 3.67
CA PHE A 10 4.38 -17.27 3.14
C PHE A 10 3.28 -17.36 4.21
N ILE A 11 3.26 -18.44 4.98
CA ILE A 11 2.35 -18.64 6.12
C ILE A 11 2.58 -17.53 7.14
N GLU A 12 3.83 -17.35 7.61
CA GLU A 12 4.21 -16.31 8.57
C GLU A 12 3.76 -14.92 8.12
N GLN A 13 3.84 -14.63 6.82
CA GLN A 13 3.40 -13.36 6.30
C GLN A 13 1.88 -13.21 6.27
N ILE A 14 1.12 -14.25 5.92
CA ILE A 14 -0.35 -14.20 6.04
C ILE A 14 -0.74 -13.96 7.49
N ASP A 15 -0.09 -14.67 8.43
CA ASP A 15 -0.34 -14.51 9.86
C ASP A 15 -0.03 -13.07 10.31
N GLU A 16 1.08 -12.47 9.87
CA GLU A 16 1.38 -11.05 10.14
C GLU A 16 0.30 -10.11 9.58
N LEU A 17 -0.21 -10.37 8.37
CA LEU A 17 -1.27 -9.55 7.78
C LEU A 17 -2.57 -9.62 8.59
N GLU A 18 -2.91 -10.79 9.12
CA GLU A 18 -4.10 -11.01 9.96
C GLU A 18 -3.91 -10.37 11.36
N GLU A 19 -2.75 -10.58 12.00
CA GLU A 19 -2.41 -9.98 13.30
C GLU A 19 -2.43 -8.44 13.28
N ASN A 20 -2.03 -7.83 12.16
CA ASN A 20 -2.08 -6.38 11.96
C ASN A 20 -3.45 -5.87 11.49
N GLU A 21 -4.46 -6.75 11.40
CA GLU A 21 -5.82 -6.45 10.91
C GLU A 21 -5.83 -5.85 9.49
N PHE A 22 -4.83 -6.16 8.65
CA PHE A 22 -4.80 -5.75 7.24
C PHE A 22 -5.68 -6.64 6.37
N ILE A 23 -5.85 -7.89 6.79
CA ILE A 23 -6.84 -8.82 6.26
C ILE A 23 -7.73 -9.32 7.40
N GLN A 24 -8.95 -9.72 7.08
CA GLN A 24 -9.89 -10.33 8.04
C GLN A 24 -10.50 -11.59 7.43
N GLU A 25 -10.57 -12.69 8.18
CA GLU A 25 -11.30 -13.89 7.75
C GLU A 25 -12.80 -13.59 7.69
N VAL A 26 -13.42 -13.86 6.54
CA VAL A 26 -14.86 -13.69 6.33
C VAL A 26 -15.52 -15.01 5.95
N LYS A 27 -16.77 -15.17 6.38
CA LYS A 27 -17.60 -16.27 5.91
C LYS A 27 -18.17 -15.90 4.55
N LEU A 28 -17.99 -16.80 3.59
CA LEU A 28 -18.67 -16.74 2.30
C LEU A 28 -20.18 -16.66 2.54
N LYS A 29 -20.82 -15.67 1.94
CA LYS A 29 -22.28 -15.60 1.86
C LYS A 29 -22.68 -15.85 0.42
N ASP A 30 -23.70 -16.69 0.26
CA ASP A 30 -24.21 -17.03 -1.06
C ASP A 30 -24.72 -15.78 -1.78
N ASN A 31 -24.40 -15.65 -3.07
CA ASN A 31 -24.82 -14.55 -3.96
C ASN A 31 -24.39 -13.13 -3.55
N GLU A 32 -23.37 -12.96 -2.72
CA GLU A 32 -22.76 -11.63 -2.52
C GLU A 32 -21.79 -11.29 -3.68
N GLU A 33 -21.87 -10.04 -4.13
CA GLU A 33 -20.90 -9.48 -5.08
C GLU A 33 -19.52 -9.37 -4.44
N GLY A 34 -18.46 -9.66 -5.19
CA GLY A 34 -17.10 -9.53 -4.71
C GLY A 34 -16.08 -9.87 -5.80
N PHE A 35 -14.80 -9.79 -5.45
CA PHE A 35 -13.71 -10.07 -6.38
C PHE A 35 -12.54 -10.74 -5.65
N TYR A 36 -12.01 -11.80 -6.26
CA TYR A 36 -10.91 -12.58 -5.70
C TYR A 36 -9.60 -12.23 -6.41
N LEU A 37 -8.70 -11.60 -5.66
CA LEU A 37 -7.35 -11.27 -6.10
C LEU A 37 -6.45 -12.51 -6.02
N ASN A 38 -5.64 -12.69 -7.06
CA ASN A 38 -4.59 -13.70 -7.05
C ASN A 38 -3.42 -13.20 -6.19
N ILE A 39 -3.03 -13.97 -5.18
CA ILE A 39 -1.85 -13.67 -4.34
C ILE A 39 -0.62 -14.45 -4.81
N ARG A 40 0.56 -13.86 -4.69
CA ARG A 40 1.85 -14.53 -4.92
C ARG A 40 2.93 -14.00 -3.98
N GLY A 41 3.89 -14.85 -3.66
CA GLY A 41 5.05 -14.49 -2.86
C GLY A 41 6.18 -14.01 -3.77
N VAL A 42 6.70 -12.82 -3.49
CA VAL A 42 7.85 -12.23 -4.18
C VAL A 42 9.02 -12.21 -3.22
N LEU A 43 10.12 -12.86 -3.60
CA LEU A 43 11.33 -12.87 -2.79
C LEU A 43 12.07 -11.54 -2.91
N LYS A 44 12.37 -10.91 -1.79
CA LYS A 44 13.24 -9.73 -1.74
C LYS A 44 14.64 -10.19 -1.34
N THR A 45 15.48 -10.46 -2.33
CA THR A 45 16.85 -10.99 -2.14
C THR A 45 17.80 -10.01 -1.44
N THR A 46 17.38 -8.77 -1.22
CA THR A 46 18.16 -7.69 -0.59
C THR A 46 17.71 -7.32 0.83
N SER A 47 16.70 -8.00 1.39
CA SER A 47 16.23 -7.73 2.75
C SER A 47 16.85 -8.72 3.75
N GLU A 48 17.47 -8.19 4.81
CA GLU A 48 18.04 -9.00 5.90
C GLU A 48 16.97 -9.61 6.82
N SER A 49 15.77 -9.03 6.89
CA SER A 49 14.72 -9.39 7.87
C SER A 49 13.42 -9.98 7.30
N THR A 50 13.04 -9.67 6.06
CA THR A 50 11.80 -10.22 5.45
C THR A 50 12.06 -10.65 4.01
N THR A 51 12.37 -11.93 3.84
CA THR A 51 12.83 -12.48 2.56
C THR A 51 11.69 -12.66 1.54
N LEU A 52 10.42 -12.61 1.97
CA LEU A 52 9.22 -12.82 1.14
C LEU A 52 8.18 -11.73 1.36
N ARG A 53 7.55 -11.24 0.29
CA ARG A 53 6.40 -10.33 0.32
C ARG A 53 5.23 -10.87 -0.49
N ILE A 54 4.05 -10.91 0.10
CA ILE A 54 2.79 -11.22 -0.58
C ILE A 54 2.36 -10.00 -1.38
N VAL A 55 2.04 -10.26 -2.64
CA VAL A 55 1.57 -9.26 -3.60
C VAL A 55 0.26 -9.76 -4.19
N CYS A 56 -0.77 -8.92 -4.14
CA CYS A 56 -2.01 -9.11 -4.87
C CYS A 56 -1.82 -8.71 -6.33
N ASN A 57 -2.23 -9.57 -7.26
CA ASN A 57 -2.09 -9.32 -8.68
C ASN A 57 -3.40 -8.86 -9.30
N SER A 58 -3.55 -7.54 -9.37
CA SER A 58 -4.73 -6.83 -9.88
C SER A 58 -4.78 -6.73 -11.41
N THR A 59 -3.71 -7.16 -12.08
CA THR A 59 -3.59 -7.18 -13.55
C THR A 59 -3.80 -8.57 -14.13
N LYS A 60 -4.01 -9.58 -13.29
CA LYS A 60 -4.30 -10.93 -13.76
C LYS A 60 -5.74 -10.99 -14.23
N GLU A 61 -5.95 -11.50 -15.44
CA GLU A 61 -7.28 -11.83 -15.94
C GLU A 61 -7.90 -12.91 -15.05
N VAL A 62 -9.14 -12.67 -14.60
CA VAL A 62 -9.86 -13.59 -13.69
C VAL A 62 -11.17 -14.06 -14.28
N TRP A 63 -11.86 -13.21 -15.05
CA TRP A 63 -13.12 -13.59 -15.67
C TRP A 63 -13.36 -12.86 -16.99
N ALA A 64 -13.66 -13.64 -18.05
CA ALA A 64 -14.07 -13.15 -19.36
C ALA A 64 -13.17 -12.05 -19.97
N GLY A 65 -11.85 -12.14 -19.81
CA GLY A 65 -10.92 -11.13 -20.34
C GLY A 65 -10.67 -9.93 -19.43
N PHE A 66 -11.40 -9.78 -18.32
CA PHE A 66 -11.27 -8.64 -17.42
C PHE A 66 -10.35 -8.91 -16.23
N THR A 67 -9.58 -7.88 -15.87
CA THR A 67 -8.75 -7.81 -14.67
C THR A 67 -9.43 -6.98 -13.59
N TYR A 68 -8.91 -7.02 -12.36
CA TYR A 68 -9.41 -6.16 -11.28
C TYR A 68 -9.31 -4.68 -11.65
N ASN A 69 -8.18 -4.29 -12.24
CA ASN A 69 -7.89 -2.91 -12.65
C ASN A 69 -8.81 -2.41 -13.78
N ASP A 70 -9.45 -3.30 -14.55
CA ASP A 70 -10.43 -2.91 -15.57
C ASP A 70 -11.80 -2.57 -14.94
N CYS A 71 -12.07 -3.12 -13.76
CA CYS A 71 -13.35 -2.95 -13.05
C CYS A 71 -13.36 -1.76 -12.08
N ILE A 72 -12.21 -1.10 -11.87
CA ILE A 72 -12.07 0.01 -10.91
C ILE A 72 -11.53 1.28 -11.59
N GLU A 73 -11.94 2.42 -11.06
CA GLU A 73 -11.60 3.74 -11.62
C GLU A 73 -10.22 4.20 -11.13
N LYS A 74 -9.47 4.96 -11.94
CA LYS A 74 -8.09 5.39 -11.58
C LYS A 74 -8.04 6.55 -10.60
N GLY A 75 -9.05 7.41 -10.63
CA GLY A 75 -8.98 8.73 -9.99
C GLY A 75 -7.96 9.66 -10.65
N PRO A 76 -7.84 10.91 -10.15
CA PRO A 76 -6.89 11.90 -10.67
C PRO A 76 -5.44 11.53 -10.38
N ASP A 77 -4.52 11.96 -11.25
CA ASP A 77 -3.09 11.84 -10.97
C ASP A 77 -2.62 13.03 -10.11
N LEU A 78 -2.39 12.75 -8.83
CA LEU A 78 -1.88 13.71 -7.85
C LEU A 78 -0.39 13.53 -7.56
N THR A 79 0.31 12.70 -8.33
CA THR A 79 1.73 12.43 -8.11
C THR A 79 2.56 13.63 -8.53
N ASN A 80 3.43 14.11 -7.64
CA ASN A 80 4.37 15.15 -8.00
C ASN A 80 5.37 14.64 -9.03
N ARG A 81 5.82 15.55 -9.90
CA ARG A 81 6.84 15.21 -10.90
C ARG A 81 8.16 15.00 -10.18
N VAL A 82 8.70 13.78 -10.27
CA VAL A 82 9.97 13.39 -9.60
C VAL A 82 11.10 14.39 -9.87
N PHE A 83 11.17 14.94 -11.09
CA PHE A 83 12.19 15.93 -11.44
C PHE A 83 12.07 17.22 -10.63
N GLU A 84 10.84 17.69 -10.38
CA GLU A 84 10.59 18.92 -9.61
C GLU A 84 10.90 18.70 -8.13
N VAL A 85 10.49 17.55 -7.57
CA VAL A 85 10.84 17.12 -6.21
C VAL A 85 12.36 17.07 -6.04
N LEU A 86 13.08 16.46 -6.98
CA LEU A 86 14.55 16.35 -6.93
C LEU A 86 15.29 17.68 -7.11
N ILE A 87 14.68 18.68 -7.75
CA ILE A 87 15.25 20.03 -7.80
C ILE A 87 15.11 20.67 -6.42
N ARG A 88 13.91 20.65 -5.83
CA ARG A 88 13.64 21.23 -4.50
C ARG A 88 14.55 20.60 -3.46
N PHE A 89 14.61 19.27 -3.41
CA PHE A 89 15.49 18.51 -2.52
C PHE A 89 16.98 18.90 -2.57
N ARG A 90 17.46 19.43 -3.71
CA ARG A 90 18.86 19.84 -3.92
C ARG A 90 19.06 21.35 -3.87
N THR A 91 18.02 22.12 -3.57
CA THR A 91 18.06 23.58 -3.66
C THR A 91 18.77 24.18 -2.46
N ASP A 92 18.47 23.72 -1.25
CA ASP A 92 19.03 24.29 -0.03
C ASP A 92 20.18 23.49 0.57
N ARG A 93 20.83 24.08 1.56
CA ARG A 93 22.03 23.54 2.21
C ARG A 93 21.83 22.23 2.98
N VAL A 94 20.65 22.00 3.57
CA VAL A 94 20.36 20.82 4.41
C VAL A 94 19.21 20.03 3.81
N ALA A 95 19.48 18.78 3.43
CA ALA A 95 18.51 17.89 2.80
C ALA A 95 17.91 16.90 3.82
N PHE A 96 16.60 16.68 3.73
CA PHE A 96 15.83 15.75 4.56
C PHE A 96 15.13 14.72 3.68
N HIS A 97 15.27 13.47 4.08
CA HIS A 97 14.64 12.33 3.42
C HIS A 97 13.91 11.47 4.44
N GLY A 98 12.71 11.02 4.12
CA GLY A 98 11.91 10.17 5.00
C GLY A 98 10.94 9.29 4.23
N ASP A 99 10.60 8.14 4.80
CA ASP A 99 9.64 7.19 4.22
C ASP A 99 8.36 7.15 5.06
N ILE A 100 7.19 7.20 4.41
CA ILE A 100 5.91 6.98 5.07
C ILE A 100 5.66 5.49 5.21
N SER A 101 6.16 4.95 6.32
CA SER A 101 6.07 3.54 6.68
C SER A 101 4.66 2.98 6.51
N LYS A 102 4.55 1.98 5.61
CA LYS A 102 3.31 1.26 5.28
C LYS A 102 2.16 2.21 4.88
N MET A 103 2.43 3.27 4.11
CA MET A 103 1.46 4.31 3.71
C MET A 103 0.08 3.76 3.29
N PHE A 104 0.05 2.82 2.34
CA PHE A 104 -1.21 2.24 1.84
C PHE A 104 -2.00 1.53 2.95
N HIS A 105 -1.33 0.80 3.84
CA HIS A 105 -1.98 0.08 4.94
C HIS A 105 -2.55 1.01 6.03
N ARG A 106 -2.24 2.32 6.01
CA ARG A 106 -2.85 3.30 6.91
C ARG A 106 -4.25 3.75 6.46
N ILE A 107 -4.67 3.38 5.25
CA ILE A 107 -5.93 3.80 4.66
C ILE A 107 -6.90 2.63 4.73
N PHE A 108 -7.99 2.80 5.47
CA PHE A 108 -9.04 1.80 5.60
C PHE A 108 -9.94 1.76 4.37
N VAL A 109 -10.26 0.56 3.90
CA VAL A 109 -11.25 0.28 2.86
C VAL A 109 -12.37 -0.51 3.51
N LYS A 110 -13.54 0.11 3.66
CA LYS A 110 -14.66 -0.49 4.39
C LYS A 110 -15.70 -1.11 3.47
N ASP A 111 -16.37 -0.29 2.66
CA ASP A 111 -17.53 -0.74 1.90
C ASP A 111 -17.13 -1.58 0.66
N ASP A 112 -15.89 -1.41 0.20
CA ASP A 112 -15.32 -2.08 -0.99
C ASP A 112 -14.37 -3.24 -0.66
N SER A 113 -14.20 -3.62 0.62
CA SER A 113 -13.27 -4.68 1.05
C SER A 113 -13.56 -6.03 0.38
N LYS A 114 -14.84 -6.32 0.14
CA LYS A 114 -15.33 -7.51 -0.57
C LYS A 114 -14.77 -7.65 -1.99
N TYR A 115 -14.37 -6.54 -2.64
CA TYR A 115 -13.73 -6.56 -3.96
C TYR A 115 -12.21 -6.74 -3.88
N GLN A 116 -11.66 -6.87 -2.68
CA GLN A 116 -10.25 -7.14 -2.42
C GLN A 116 -10.12 -8.44 -1.62
N SER A 117 -10.86 -9.49 -2.03
CA SER A 117 -10.83 -10.78 -1.35
C SER A 117 -9.65 -11.63 -1.81
N ILE A 118 -9.10 -12.44 -0.92
CA ILE A 118 -8.11 -13.48 -1.24
C ILE A 118 -8.56 -14.80 -0.62
N VAL A 119 -8.06 -15.90 -1.17
CA VAL A 119 -8.30 -17.24 -0.61
C VAL A 119 -7.00 -17.87 -0.14
N TRP A 120 -7.06 -18.51 1.02
CA TRP A 120 -5.90 -19.15 1.62
C TRP A 120 -6.30 -20.40 2.41
N ARG A 121 -5.40 -21.40 2.45
CA ARG A 121 -5.61 -22.68 3.15
C ARG A 121 -4.40 -23.11 3.98
N ASN A 122 -3.61 -22.14 4.46
CA ASN A 122 -2.45 -22.36 5.32
C ASN A 122 -1.43 -23.39 4.79
N GLY A 123 -1.20 -23.40 3.47
CA GLY A 123 -0.30 -24.36 2.82
C GLY A 123 -0.76 -25.83 2.84
N ASP A 124 -1.89 -26.16 3.45
CA ASP A 124 -2.43 -27.53 3.49
C ASP A 124 -3.47 -27.73 2.39
N GLU A 125 -3.16 -28.61 1.44
CA GLU A 125 -4.08 -28.88 0.33
C GLU A 125 -5.38 -29.58 0.73
N ARG A 126 -5.40 -30.18 1.93
CA ARG A 126 -6.56 -30.90 2.48
C ARG A 126 -7.41 -30.02 3.39
N ALA A 127 -6.91 -28.87 3.80
CA ALA A 127 -7.66 -27.93 4.62
C ALA A 127 -8.76 -27.24 3.79
N ASN A 128 -9.82 -26.81 4.48
CA ASN A 128 -10.85 -25.99 3.87
C ASN A 128 -10.28 -24.65 3.44
N LEU A 129 -10.73 -24.18 2.27
CA LEU A 129 -10.38 -22.85 1.78
C LEU A 129 -11.04 -21.79 2.66
N LYS A 130 -10.23 -20.86 3.17
CA LYS A 130 -10.70 -19.69 3.89
C LYS A 130 -10.68 -18.48 2.96
N THR A 131 -11.61 -17.57 3.20
CA THR A 131 -11.69 -16.29 2.47
C THR A 131 -11.29 -15.17 3.41
N TYR A 132 -10.44 -14.30 2.92
CA TYR A 132 -9.98 -13.12 3.64
C TYR A 132 -10.27 -11.88 2.80
N GLU A 133 -10.75 -10.82 3.43
CA GLU A 133 -10.90 -9.51 2.79
C GLU A 133 -9.77 -8.59 3.25
N TRP A 134 -9.14 -7.88 2.33
CA TRP A 134 -8.28 -6.77 2.69
C TRP A 134 -9.12 -5.60 3.20
N THR A 135 -8.78 -5.11 4.38
CA THR A 135 -9.47 -4.00 5.06
C THR A 135 -8.73 -2.68 4.86
N ARG A 136 -7.58 -2.72 4.20
CA ARG A 136 -6.72 -1.58 3.90
C ARG A 136 -6.45 -1.48 2.41
N LEU A 137 -6.06 -0.28 1.96
CA LEU A 137 -5.70 -0.06 0.57
C LEU A 137 -4.50 -0.95 0.18
N ILE A 138 -4.67 -1.75 -0.87
CA ILE A 138 -3.62 -2.62 -1.41
C ILE A 138 -2.71 -1.82 -2.35
N PHE A 139 -1.42 -2.15 -2.35
CA PHE A 139 -0.48 -1.62 -3.34
C PHE A 139 -0.61 -2.33 -4.70
N GLY A 140 -0.60 -1.57 -5.79
CA GLY A 140 -0.60 -2.10 -7.17
C GLY A 140 -1.96 -2.04 -7.86
N ASP A 141 -3.01 -1.64 -7.15
CA ASP A 141 -4.30 -1.35 -7.77
C ASP A 141 -4.26 0.01 -8.46
N LYS A 142 -5.03 0.12 -9.54
CA LYS A 142 -5.13 1.32 -10.36
C LYS A 142 -5.46 2.60 -9.57
N PRO A 143 -6.37 2.61 -8.57
CA PRO A 143 -6.66 3.80 -7.76
C PRO A 143 -5.68 4.03 -6.61
N SER A 144 -4.83 3.07 -6.24
CA SER A 144 -4.03 3.18 -5.01
C SER A 144 -3.11 4.41 -4.96
N PRO A 145 -2.44 4.80 -6.06
CA PRO A 145 -1.65 6.04 -6.08
C PRO A 145 -2.50 7.29 -5.82
N ASP A 146 -3.68 7.39 -6.44
CA ASP A 146 -4.59 8.52 -6.20
C ASP A 146 -5.10 8.52 -4.76
N LEU A 147 -5.72 7.42 -4.30
CA LEU A 147 -6.34 7.34 -2.99
C LEU A 147 -5.34 7.66 -1.86
N SER A 148 -4.10 7.19 -2.00
CA SER A 148 -3.05 7.50 -1.03
C SER A 148 -2.65 8.98 -1.03
N GLN A 149 -2.42 9.57 -2.20
CA GLN A 149 -2.06 10.98 -2.31
C GLN A 149 -3.21 11.92 -1.94
N SER A 150 -4.42 11.62 -2.37
CA SER A 150 -5.65 12.31 -1.99
C SER A 150 -5.82 12.32 -0.47
N THR A 151 -5.59 11.17 0.19
CA THR A 151 -5.68 11.08 1.65
C THR A 151 -4.61 11.93 2.34
N LEU A 152 -3.35 11.85 1.90
CA LEU A 152 -2.26 12.67 2.45
C LEU A 152 -2.54 14.17 2.29
N ARG A 153 -2.93 14.60 1.09
CA ARG A 153 -3.27 16.01 0.80
C ARG A 153 -4.46 16.49 1.61
N PHE A 154 -5.48 15.65 1.78
CA PHE A 154 -6.63 15.97 2.63
C PHE A 154 -6.21 16.20 4.09
N ILE A 155 -5.38 15.32 4.65
CA ILE A 155 -4.87 15.46 6.02
C ILE A 155 -4.02 16.72 6.13
N ALA A 156 -3.09 16.94 5.20
CA ALA A 156 -2.23 18.11 5.16
C ALA A 156 -3.03 19.43 5.11
N GLU A 157 -4.07 19.49 4.29
CA GLU A 157 -4.93 20.66 4.18
C GLU A 157 -5.77 20.87 5.46
N LYS A 158 -6.28 19.79 6.06
CA LYS A 158 -7.03 19.83 7.32
C LYS A 158 -6.22 20.45 8.46
N TYR A 159 -4.93 20.19 8.52
CA TYR A 159 -4.03 20.70 9.56
C TYR A 159 -3.13 21.84 9.08
N ALA A 160 -3.44 22.48 7.94
CA ALA A 160 -2.59 23.49 7.32
C ALA A 160 -2.29 24.69 8.24
N ASN A 161 -3.24 25.07 9.10
CA ASN A 161 -3.05 26.17 10.06
C ASN A 161 -2.09 25.81 11.20
N GLU A 162 -2.08 24.54 11.62
CA GLU A 162 -1.24 24.04 12.72
C GLU A 162 0.16 23.66 12.22
N TYR A 163 0.24 23.08 11.01
CA TYR A 163 1.47 22.57 10.41
C TYR A 163 1.62 23.04 8.95
N PRO A 164 1.81 24.35 8.70
CA PRO A 164 1.91 24.90 7.35
C PRO A 164 3.09 24.33 6.55
N GLU A 165 4.23 24.07 7.20
CA GLU A 165 5.40 23.48 6.55
C GLU A 165 5.17 22.02 6.16
N ALA A 166 4.54 21.22 7.05
CA ALA A 166 4.20 19.84 6.71
C ALA A 166 3.21 19.79 5.53
N ARG A 167 2.26 20.73 5.48
CA ARG A 167 1.36 20.89 4.34
C ARG A 167 2.14 21.20 3.07
N ARG A 168 3.07 22.16 3.10
CA ARG A 168 3.93 22.48 1.94
C ARG A 168 4.68 21.25 1.45
N VAL A 169 5.33 20.52 2.35
CA VAL A 169 6.09 19.31 1.99
C VAL A 169 5.21 18.24 1.38
N VAL A 170 4.02 17.96 1.94
CA VAL A 170 3.09 16.97 1.37
C VAL A 170 2.66 17.35 -0.05
N PHE A 171 2.46 18.63 -0.32
CA PHE A 171 2.02 19.09 -1.64
C PHE A 171 3.15 19.16 -2.66
N GLU A 172 4.38 19.49 -2.25
CA GLU A 172 5.46 19.87 -3.18
C GLU A 172 6.63 18.89 -3.24
N ASP A 173 6.92 18.21 -2.12
CA ASP A 173 8.19 17.52 -1.89
C ASP A 173 8.02 16.00 -1.63
N ILE A 174 6.78 15.49 -1.68
CA ILE A 174 6.50 14.04 -1.63
C ILE A 174 6.48 13.45 -3.04
N TYR A 175 7.10 12.27 -3.19
CA TYR A 175 6.97 11.40 -4.34
C TYR A 175 6.49 10.01 -3.90
N VAL A 176 5.20 9.72 -4.16
CA VAL A 176 4.54 8.50 -3.68
C VAL A 176 4.58 8.42 -2.15
N ASP A 177 5.41 7.54 -1.58
CA ASP A 177 5.64 7.32 -0.15
C ASP A 177 6.92 8.00 0.38
N GLU A 178 7.75 8.55 -0.50
CA GLU A 178 9.03 9.15 -0.16
C GLU A 178 8.91 10.68 0.00
N ILE A 179 9.46 11.20 1.09
CA ILE A 179 9.59 12.63 1.38
C ILE A 179 11.01 13.05 1.02
N ALA A 180 11.15 14.05 0.16
CA ALA A 180 12.45 14.59 -0.23
C ALA A 180 12.41 16.14 -0.28
N THR A 181 12.77 16.78 0.84
CA THR A 181 12.77 18.24 1.00
C THR A 181 14.15 18.77 1.40
N SER A 182 14.40 20.07 1.25
CA SER A 182 15.56 20.74 1.83
C SER A 182 15.17 22.04 2.54
N VAL A 183 16.09 22.56 3.37
CA VAL A 183 16.00 23.87 4.04
C VAL A 183 17.37 24.51 4.16
N GLU A 184 17.43 25.84 4.26
CA GLU A 184 18.69 26.59 4.32
C GLU A 184 19.42 26.42 5.66
N SER A 185 18.68 26.33 6.77
CA SER A 185 19.21 26.06 8.11
C SER A 185 18.11 25.57 9.04
N GLY A 186 18.40 24.62 9.94
CA GLY A 186 17.48 24.18 11.00
C GLY A 186 16.86 22.80 10.78
N GLU A 187 15.75 22.54 11.47
CA GLU A 187 14.95 21.31 11.42
C GLU A 187 13.66 21.54 10.62
N VAL A 188 13.14 20.49 9.97
CA VAL A 188 11.81 20.54 9.33
C VAL A 188 10.75 20.18 10.36
N GLY A 189 10.11 21.18 10.93
CA GLY A 189 9.09 21.01 11.97
C GLY A 189 7.84 20.27 11.45
N GLY A 190 7.37 19.27 12.20
CA GLY A 190 6.03 18.68 12.02
C GLY A 190 5.91 17.53 11.02
N ILE A 191 7.01 17.06 10.42
CA ILE A 191 6.99 15.92 9.48
C ILE A 191 7.15 14.57 10.19
N VAL A 192 7.75 14.59 11.39
CA VAL A 192 8.03 13.39 12.19
C VAL A 192 7.34 13.52 13.55
N LYS A 193 6.07 13.13 13.60
CA LYS A 193 5.42 12.64 14.82
C LYS A 193 4.51 11.47 14.45
#